data_AF-A0A9P7PYY5-F1
#
_entry.id   AF-A0A9P7PYY5-F1
#
_cell.length_a   1.000
_cell.length_b   1.000
_cell.length_c   1.000
_cell.angle_alpha   90.00
_cell.angle_beta   90.00
_cell.angle_gamma   90.00
#
_symmetry.space_group_name_H-M   'P 1'
#
loop_
_entity.id
_entity.type
_entity.pdbx_description
1 polymer ?
#
loop_
_entity_poly.entity_id
_entity_poly.type
_entity_poly.pdbx_seq_one_letter_code
_entity_poly.pdbx_strand_id
1 'polypeptide(L)'
;MRPTQALRGGEPNWKVGHYIGDWGNMGGFKQKGIIHYGISANRQNPMVGTFHDAIFNTFRRTKGQILYWLPPMIAAYGLLNWATERNHYLNSKAGRAEFGEEEE
;
A
#
# COMPACT_ATOMS: atom_id res chain seq x y z
N MET A 1 16.07 4.53 -35.44
CA MET A 1 15.87 3.64 -34.27
C MET A 1 16.27 2.24 -34.68
N ARG A 2 17.17 1.57 -33.95
CA ARG A 2 17.49 0.15 -34.21
C ARG A 2 16.44 -0.70 -33.50
N PRO A 3 15.77 -1.65 -34.19
CA PRO A 3 14.77 -2.51 -33.56
C PRO A 3 15.44 -3.38 -32.49
N THR A 4 14.80 -3.51 -31.34
CA THR A 4 15.21 -4.41 -30.26
C THR A 4 15.23 -5.85 -30.78
N GLN A 5 16.39 -6.51 -30.68
CA GLN A 5 16.59 -7.89 -31.12
C GLN A 5 15.66 -8.83 -30.33
N ALA A 6 14.95 -9.70 -31.04
CA ALA A 6 14.12 -10.73 -30.42
C ALA A 6 15.01 -11.76 -29.70
N LEU A 7 14.77 -11.96 -28.40
CA LEU A 7 15.41 -12.98 -27.57
C LEU A 7 15.03 -14.37 -28.08
N ARG A 8 15.99 -15.06 -28.70
CA ARG A 8 15.92 -16.53 -28.87
C ARG A 8 16.63 -17.14 -27.67
N GLY A 9 15.96 -18.11 -27.02
CA GLY A 9 16.45 -18.77 -25.82
C GLY A 9 17.85 -19.33 -26.02
N GLY A 10 18.81 -18.75 -25.32
CA GLY A 10 20.22 -19.11 -25.39
C GLY A 10 21.03 -18.10 -24.58
N GLU A 11 21.59 -18.58 -23.46
CA GLU A 11 22.57 -17.93 -22.58
C GLU A 11 22.07 -16.73 -21.73
N PRO A 12 22.46 -16.62 -20.44
CA PRO A 12 22.10 -15.48 -19.59
C PRO A 12 22.67 -14.17 -20.14
N ASN A 13 21.84 -13.38 -20.78
CA ASN A 13 22.23 -12.06 -21.27
C ASN A 13 22.16 -11.05 -20.13
N TRP A 14 23.28 -10.76 -19.47
CA TRP A 14 23.39 -9.78 -18.37
C TRP A 14 22.98 -8.35 -18.75
N LYS A 15 22.71 -8.06 -20.04
CA LYS A 15 22.23 -6.75 -20.53
C LYS A 15 20.73 -6.72 -20.80
N VAL A 16 20.02 -7.86 -20.77
CA VAL A 16 18.61 -7.96 -21.14
C VAL A 16 17.83 -8.63 -20.02
N GLY A 17 16.76 -7.97 -19.54
CA GLY A 17 16.01 -8.39 -18.36
C GLY A 17 16.68 -8.03 -17.02
N HIS A 18 17.81 -7.32 -17.06
CA HIS A 18 18.60 -6.94 -15.89
C HIS A 18 18.48 -5.42 -15.64
N TYR A 19 17.67 -5.04 -14.65
CA TYR A 19 17.30 -3.65 -14.37
C TYR A 19 17.98 -3.05 -13.13
N ILE A 20 18.76 -3.84 -12.40
CA ILE A 20 19.51 -3.43 -11.21
C ILE A 20 20.85 -4.15 -11.18
N GLY A 21 21.96 -3.43 -11.06
CA GLY A 21 23.30 -4.02 -10.89
C GLY A 21 23.89 -3.77 -9.51
N ASP A 22 25.17 -4.09 -9.35
CA ASP A 22 25.90 -3.98 -8.08
C ASP A 22 26.50 -2.58 -7.85
N TRP A 23 27.15 -2.37 -6.70
CA TRP A 23 27.89 -1.16 -6.37
C TRP A 23 28.86 -0.77 -7.49
N GLY A 24 28.74 0.47 -7.96
CA GLY A 24 29.50 1.00 -9.11
C GLY A 24 28.84 0.78 -10.48
N ASN A 25 27.81 -0.07 -10.59
CA ASN A 25 27.06 -0.29 -11.84
C ASN A 25 25.57 -0.61 -11.59
N MET A 26 24.87 0.21 -10.78
CA MET A 26 23.47 -0.03 -10.42
C MET A 26 22.46 0.04 -11.58
N GLY A 27 22.86 0.51 -12.76
CA GLY A 27 21.98 0.60 -13.94
C GLY A 27 21.08 1.85 -14.00
N GLY A 28 21.25 2.80 -13.10
CA GLY A 28 20.55 4.09 -13.13
C GLY A 28 21.09 5.07 -14.19
N PHE A 29 20.42 6.22 -14.32
CA PHE A 29 20.89 7.30 -15.19
C PHE A 29 22.25 7.85 -14.72
N LYS A 30 23.08 8.32 -15.67
CA LYS A 30 24.36 8.97 -15.36
C LYS A 30 24.09 10.26 -14.57
N GLN A 31 24.65 10.36 -13.36
CA GLN A 31 24.52 11.53 -12.50
C GLN A 31 25.80 12.37 -12.55
N LYS A 32 25.67 13.68 -12.73
CA LYS A 32 26.79 14.64 -12.69
C LYS A 32 26.32 15.93 -12.03
N GLY A 33 27.13 16.47 -11.13
CA GLY A 33 26.86 17.78 -10.49
C GLY A 33 25.95 17.74 -9.26
N ILE A 34 25.56 16.55 -8.77
CA ILE A 34 24.78 16.42 -7.54
C ILE A 34 25.75 16.23 -6.36
N ILE A 35 25.72 17.15 -5.40
CA ILE A 35 26.56 17.10 -4.20
C ILE A 35 25.67 16.74 -3.01
N HIS A 36 26.00 15.67 -2.31
CA HIS A 36 25.29 15.22 -1.10
C HIS A 36 26.15 15.51 0.14
N TYR A 37 25.51 16.08 1.16
CA TYR A 37 26.13 16.34 2.45
C TYR A 37 25.46 15.49 3.53
N GLY A 38 26.24 15.01 4.49
CA GLY A 38 25.75 14.26 5.64
C GLY A 38 26.53 14.62 6.90
N ILE A 39 25.88 14.52 8.05
CA ILE A 39 26.49 14.70 9.38
C ILE A 39 26.58 13.32 10.05
N SER A 40 27.70 13.03 10.72
CA SER A 40 27.84 11.79 11.51
C SER A 40 26.69 11.62 12.51
N ALA A 41 26.14 10.42 12.60
CA ALA A 41 25.03 10.11 13.51
C ALA A 41 25.35 10.41 14.98
N ASN A 42 26.62 10.22 15.39
CA ASN A 42 27.09 10.50 16.75
C ASN A 42 27.10 11.99 17.10
N ARG A 43 26.87 12.88 16.13
CA ARG A 43 26.77 14.33 16.32
C ARG A 43 25.34 14.86 16.20
N GLN A 44 24.35 13.97 16.05
CA GLN A 44 22.93 14.33 15.97
C GLN A 44 22.20 13.82 17.20
N ASN A 45 21.13 14.51 17.59
CA ASN A 45 20.17 13.97 18.55
C ASN A 45 19.15 13.12 17.78
N PRO A 46 19.07 11.80 18.01
CA PRO A 46 18.23 10.90 17.22
C PRO A 46 16.73 11.13 17.38
N MET A 47 16.29 11.81 18.45
CA MET A 47 14.87 12.01 18.78
C MET A 47 14.44 13.47 18.78
N VAL A 48 15.27 14.37 18.25
CA VAL A 48 14.90 15.79 18.14
C VAL A 48 13.70 15.94 17.21
N GLY A 49 12.66 16.65 17.66
CA GLY A 49 11.46 16.90 16.87
C GLY A 49 10.48 15.74 16.74
N THR A 50 10.81 14.53 17.20
CA THR A 50 9.99 13.32 16.98
C THR A 50 8.55 13.48 17.47
N PHE A 51 8.32 14.10 18.64
CA PHE A 51 6.95 14.30 19.15
C PHE A 51 6.13 15.26 18.29
N HIS A 52 6.72 16.38 17.89
CA HIS A 52 6.05 17.35 17.03
C HIS A 52 5.73 16.73 15.67
N ASP A 53 6.72 16.07 15.06
CA ASP A 53 6.55 15.42 13.76
C ASP A 53 5.57 14.25 13.84
N ALA A 54 5.62 13.42 14.89
CA ALA A 54 4.71 12.30 15.07
C ALA A 54 3.24 12.73 15.14
N ILE A 55 2.94 13.94 15.60
CA ILE A 55 1.57 14.46 15.63
C ILE A 55 1.24 15.14 14.29
N PHE A 56 1.99 16.19 13.93
CA PHE A 56 1.59 17.06 12.82
C PHE A 56 1.86 16.43 11.45
N ASN A 57 3.01 15.76 11.26
CA ASN A 57 3.31 15.10 10.00
C ASN A 57 2.41 13.87 9.79
N THR A 58 2.10 13.13 10.85
CA THR A 58 1.17 12.00 10.78
C THR A 58 -0.23 12.47 10.40
N PHE A 59 -0.78 13.49 11.08
CA PHE A 59 -2.07 14.05 10.71
C PHE A 59 -2.09 14.53 9.25
N ARG A 60 -1.08 15.28 8.83
CA ARG A 60 -0.95 15.78 7.45
C ARG A 60 -0.96 14.64 6.43
N ARG A 61 -0.25 13.55 6.70
CA ARG A 61 -0.19 12.36 5.81
C ARG A 61 -1.51 11.61 5.80
N THR A 62 -2.11 11.36 6.97
CA THR A 62 -3.39 10.66 7.09
C THR A 62 -4.50 11.44 6.40
N LYS A 63 -4.57 12.76 6.58
CA LYS A 63 -5.56 13.62 5.91
C LYS A 63 -5.54 13.48 4.39
N GLY A 64 -4.36 13.38 3.78
CA GLY A 64 -4.25 13.22 2.31
C GLY A 64 -4.71 11.86 1.79
N GLN A 65 -4.81 10.86 2.66
CA GLN A 65 -5.14 9.48 2.28
C GLN A 65 -6.49 8.99 2.83
N ILE A 66 -7.06 9.70 3.80
CA ILE A 66 -8.22 9.23 4.57
C ILE A 66 -9.41 8.88 3.67
N LEU A 67 -9.64 9.63 2.59
CA LEU A 67 -10.76 9.40 1.69
C LEU A 67 -10.59 8.19 0.77
N TYR A 68 -9.39 7.62 0.64
CA TYR A 68 -9.18 6.44 -0.18
C TYR A 68 -9.50 5.14 0.57
N TRP A 69 -9.28 5.10 1.88
CA TRP A 69 -9.45 3.88 2.67
C TRP A 69 -10.60 3.97 3.67
N LEU A 70 -10.91 5.14 4.24
CA LEU A 70 -11.94 5.25 5.27
C LEU A 70 -13.36 4.99 4.72
N PRO A 71 -13.77 5.56 3.56
CA PRO A 71 -15.10 5.28 3.01
C PRO A 71 -15.39 3.79 2.75
N PRO A 72 -14.50 3.01 2.08
CA PRO A 72 -14.76 1.58 1.90
C PRO A 72 -14.76 0.81 3.22
N MET A 73 -13.95 1.22 4.21
CA MET A 73 -13.97 0.60 5.54
C MET A 73 -15.29 0.84 6.29
N ILE A 74 -15.82 2.07 6.23
CA ILE A 74 -17.13 2.40 6.82
C ILE A 74 -18.25 1.62 6.12
N ALA A 75 -18.22 1.56 4.79
CA ALA A 75 -19.21 0.81 4.02
C ALA A 75 -19.17 -0.69 4.34
N ALA A 76 -17.97 -1.27 4.41
CA ALA A 76 -17.78 -2.67 4.77
C ALA A 76 -18.29 -2.98 6.18
N TYR A 77 -17.98 -2.11 7.15
CA TYR A 77 -18.46 -2.25 8.51
C TYR A 77 -20.00 -2.16 8.60
N GLY A 78 -20.60 -1.19 7.91
CA GLY A 78 -22.05 -1.04 7.86
C GLY A 78 -22.75 -2.25 7.23
N LEU A 79 -22.20 -2.76 6.11
CA LEU A 79 -22.73 -3.96 5.45
C LEU A 79 -22.63 -5.20 6.35
N LEU A 80 -21.49 -5.36 7.05
CA LEU A 80 -21.30 -6.47 7.97
C LEU A 80 -22.30 -6.42 9.12
N ASN A 81 -22.49 -5.24 9.73
CA ASN A 81 -23.45 -5.08 10.83
C ASN A 81 -24.87 -5.42 10.38
N TRP A 82 -25.29 -4.90 9.21
CA TRP A 82 -26.58 -5.23 8.63
C TRP A 82 -26.74 -6.74 8.36
N ALA A 83 -25.72 -7.37 7.77
CA ALA A 83 -25.75 -8.80 7.47
C ALA A 83 -25.85 -9.65 8.74
N THR A 84 -25.12 -9.28 9.80
CA THR A 84 -25.18 -9.95 11.10
C THR A 84 -26.56 -9.81 11.75
N GLU A 85 -27.12 -8.60 11.80
CA GLU A 85 -28.45 -8.35 12.36
C GLU A 85 -29.54 -9.09 11.57
N ARG A 86 -29.47 -9.02 10.23
CA ARG A 86 -30.42 -9.74 9.36
C ARG A 86 -30.32 -11.25 9.53
N ASN A 87 -29.11 -11.79 9.64
CA ASN A 87 -28.91 -13.22 9.89
C ASN A 87 -29.50 -13.66 11.24
N HIS A 88 -29.28 -12.88 12.30
CA HIS A 88 -29.89 -13.15 13.60
C HIS A 88 -31.42 -13.07 13.56
N TYR A 89 -31.98 -12.08 12.84
CA TYR A 89 -33.42 -11.93 12.68
C TYR A 89 -34.04 -13.14 11.95
N LEU A 90 -33.48 -13.55 10.82
CA LEU A 90 -33.98 -14.70 10.04
C LEU A 90 -33.93 -16.00 10.86
N ASN A 91 -32.90 -16.17 11.70
CA ASN A 91 -32.78 -17.31 12.60
C ASN A 91 -33.58 -17.17 13.91
N SER A 92 -34.31 -16.07 14.11
CA SER A 92 -35.19 -15.87 15.26
C SER A 92 -36.55 -16.54 15.04
N LYS A 93 -37.37 -16.62 16.10
CA LYS A 93 -38.74 -17.15 15.98
C LYS A 93 -39.61 -16.28 15.08
N ALA A 94 -39.50 -14.95 15.20
CA ALA A 94 -40.26 -14.01 14.38
C ALA A 94 -39.87 -14.12 12.90
N GLY A 95 -38.57 -14.14 12.61
CA GLY A 95 -38.08 -14.28 11.23
C GLY A 95 -38.49 -15.59 10.57
N ARG A 96 -38.47 -16.71 11.31
CA ARG A 96 -39.00 -17.99 10.79
C ARG A 96 -40.50 -17.97 10.54
N ALA A 97 -41.28 -17.25 11.36
CA ALA A 97 -42.72 -17.12 11.14
C ALA A 97 -43.05 -16.24 9.92
N GLU A 98 -42.21 -15.25 9.62
CA GLU A 98 -42.40 -14.32 8.51
C GLU A 98 -41.90 -14.87 7.17
N PHE A 99 -40.75 -15.57 7.16
CA PHE A 99 -40.06 -15.99 5.93
C PHE A 99 -39.92 -17.52 5.78
N GLY A 100 -40.39 -18.31 6.74
CA GLY A 100 -40.19 -19.77 6.75
C GLY A 100 -41.04 -20.55 5.75
N GLU A 101 -42.13 -19.97 5.24
CA GLU A 101 -43.01 -20.60 4.24
C GLU A 101 -42.70 -20.15 2.79
N GLU A 102 -41.87 -19.12 2.60
CA GLU A 102 -41.51 -18.62 1.26
C GLU A 102 -40.44 -19.46 0.54
N GLU A 103 -39.86 -20.47 1.19
CA GLU A 103 -38.85 -21.39 0.61
C GLU A 103 -39.45 -22.67 -0.04
N GLU A 104 -40.77 -22.88 -0.02
CA GLU A 104 -41.45 -23.99 -0.75
C GLU A 104 -41.92 -23.61 -2.16
#